data_AF-A0A258NRJ1-F1
#
_entry.id   AF-A0A258NRJ1-F1
#
_cell.length_a   1.000
_cell.length_b   1.000
_cell.length_c   1.000
_cell.angle_alpha   90.00
_cell.angle_beta   90.00
_cell.angle_gamma   90.00
#
_symmetry.space_group_name_H-M   'P 1'
#
loop_
_entity.id
_entity.type
_entity.pdbx_description
1 polymer ?
#
loop_
_entity_poly.entity_id
_entity_poly.type
_entity_poly.pdbx_seq_one_letter_code
_entity_poly.pdbx_strand_id
1 'polypeptide(L)'
;MNTIQDDAIASEFDRQGPSAANFQRHRRENLRAIKAAYEVSGGDLPKALHWFRTEQLSAFGHKTAEQAVAAGQADDVIRLIDSLHTGASG
;
A
#
# COMPACT_ATOMS: atom_id res chain seq x y z
N MET A 1 -2.73 -2.21 -43.54
CA MET A 1 -3.52 -1.10 -42.99
C MET A 1 -4.29 -1.60 -41.77
N ASN A 2 -3.83 -1.31 -40.55
CA ASN A 2 -4.55 -1.64 -39.31
C ASN A 2 -4.50 -0.46 -38.34
N THR A 3 -4.95 0.70 -38.80
CA THR A 3 -4.90 1.97 -38.05
C THR A 3 -6.16 2.20 -37.20
N ILE A 4 -7.22 1.41 -37.40
CA ILE A 4 -8.48 1.53 -36.63
C ILE A 4 -8.36 0.83 -35.26
N GLN A 5 -7.52 -0.20 -35.15
CA GLN A 5 -7.33 -0.93 -33.90
C GLN A 5 -6.50 -0.16 -32.86
N ASP A 6 -5.58 0.71 -33.31
CA ASP A 6 -4.63 1.44 -32.46
C ASP A 6 -5.29 2.63 -31.73
N ASP A 7 -6.24 3.30 -32.38
CA ASP A 7 -7.02 4.39 -31.79
C ASP A 7 -8.04 3.89 -30.75
N ALA A 8 -8.56 2.67 -30.93
CA ALA A 8 -9.49 2.03 -30.01
C ALA A 8 -8.84 1.61 -28.68
N ILE A 9 -7.59 1.14 -28.71
CA ILE A 9 -6.81 0.82 -27.51
C ILE A 9 -6.32 2.08 -26.77
N ALA A 10 -6.01 3.17 -27.50
CA ALA A 10 -5.70 4.46 -26.88
C ALA A 10 -6.92 5.07 -26.16
N SER A 11 -8.11 4.94 -26.74
CA SER A 11 -9.37 5.47 -26.21
C SER A 11 -9.90 4.74 -24.97
N GLU A 12 -9.60 3.45 -24.82
CA GLU A 12 -10.01 2.66 -23.65
C GLU A 12 -9.14 2.95 -22.41
N PHE A 13 -7.87 3.31 -22.62
CA PHE A 13 -6.95 3.63 -21.52
C PHE A 13 -7.27 4.98 -20.86
N ASP A 14 -7.78 5.94 -21.65
CA ASP A 14 -8.25 7.24 -21.18
C ASP A 14 -9.53 7.13 -20.30
N ARG A 15 -10.32 6.07 -20.51
CA ARG A 15 -11.58 5.83 -19.78
C ARG A 15 -11.42 5.36 -18.34
N GLN A 16 -10.20 5.11 -17.86
CA GLN A 16 -9.96 4.71 -16.46
C GLN A 16 -10.13 5.87 -15.46
N GLY A 17 -10.06 7.13 -15.91
CA GLY A 17 -10.31 8.31 -15.09
C GLY A 17 -9.40 8.43 -13.83
N PRO A 18 -9.42 9.59 -13.16
CA PRO A 18 -8.63 9.80 -11.94
C PRO A 18 -9.00 8.84 -10.79
N SER A 19 -10.23 8.29 -10.80
CA SER A 19 -10.73 7.36 -9.80
C SER A 19 -10.02 5.99 -9.83
N ALA A 20 -9.89 5.36 -11.00
CA ALA A 20 -9.22 4.06 -11.08
C ALA A 20 -7.72 4.19 -10.81
N ALA A 21 -7.07 5.27 -11.27
CA ALA A 21 -5.67 5.54 -10.98
C ALA A 21 -5.40 5.67 -9.46
N ASN A 22 -6.26 6.38 -8.73
CA ASN A 22 -6.16 6.53 -7.28
C ASN A 22 -6.43 5.22 -6.54
N PHE A 23 -7.40 4.42 -6.97
CA PHE A 23 -7.67 3.11 -6.37
C PHE A 23 -6.54 2.10 -6.65
N GLN A 24 -5.99 2.10 -7.85
CA GLN A 24 -4.83 1.27 -8.21
C GLN A 24 -3.60 1.70 -7.41
N ARG A 25 -3.37 3.01 -7.24
CA ARG A 25 -2.36 3.54 -6.32
C ARG A 25 -2.57 3.01 -4.91
N HIS A 26 -3.76 3.19 -4.35
CA HIS A 26 -4.08 2.78 -2.98
C HIS A 26 -3.86 1.28 -2.76
N ARG A 27 -4.28 0.42 -3.72
CA ARG A 27 -3.97 -1.02 -3.66
C ARG A 27 -2.46 -1.29 -3.64
N ARG A 28 -1.69 -0.62 -4.50
CA ARG A 28 -0.23 -0.79 -4.54
C ARG A 28 0.40 -0.37 -3.22
N GLU A 29 -0.07 0.73 -2.64
CA GLU A 29 0.41 1.24 -1.35
C GLU A 29 0.08 0.26 -0.21
N ASN A 30 -1.13 -0.31 -0.17
CA ASN A 30 -1.48 -1.36 0.80
C ASN A 30 -0.56 -2.58 0.67
N LEU A 31 -0.32 -3.05 -0.56
CA LEU A 31 0.54 -4.21 -0.79
C LEU A 31 1.99 -3.94 -0.37
N ARG A 32 2.49 -2.72 -0.56
CA ARG A 32 3.84 -2.32 -0.11
C ARG A 32 3.95 -2.34 1.41
N ALA A 33 2.97 -1.79 2.12
CA ALA A 33 2.96 -1.78 3.58
C ALA A 33 2.84 -3.21 4.16
N ILE A 34 1.98 -4.06 3.58
CA ILE A 34 1.84 -5.46 3.99
C ILE A 34 3.13 -6.25 3.75
N LYS A 35 3.81 -6.05 2.61
CA LYS A 35 5.10 -6.68 2.32
C LYS A 35 6.15 -6.30 3.37
N ALA A 36 6.27 -5.02 3.70
CA ALA A 36 7.20 -4.57 4.73
C ALA A 36 6.88 -5.22 6.10
N ALA A 37 5.61 -5.24 6.49
CA ALA A 37 5.18 -5.88 7.74
C ALA A 37 5.45 -7.40 7.75
N TYR A 38 5.32 -8.07 6.60
CA TYR A 38 5.63 -9.49 6.43
C TYR A 38 7.12 -9.79 6.63
N GLU A 39 7.99 -8.95 6.07
CA GLU A 39 9.45 -9.08 6.21
C GLU A 39 9.87 -8.92 7.69
N VAL A 40 9.30 -7.94 8.41
CA VAL A 40 9.59 -7.75 9.85
C VAL A 40 8.96 -8.83 10.73
N SER A 41 7.85 -9.42 10.31
CA SER A 41 7.20 -10.52 11.02
C SER A 41 7.92 -11.87 10.87
N GLY A 42 9.07 -11.92 10.20
CA GLY A 42 9.82 -13.15 9.96
C GLY A 42 9.12 -14.10 8.98
N GLY A 43 8.28 -13.57 8.09
CA GLY A 43 7.52 -14.36 7.12
C GLY A 43 6.18 -14.89 7.63
N ASP A 44 5.65 -14.37 8.74
CA ASP A 44 4.32 -14.69 9.25
C ASP A 44 3.25 -13.74 8.67
N LEU A 45 2.55 -14.20 7.64
CA LEU A 45 1.50 -13.43 6.96
C LEU A 45 0.27 -13.15 7.86
N PRO A 46 -0.29 -14.13 8.61
CA PRO A 46 -1.34 -13.86 9.57
C PRO A 46 -0.99 -12.75 10.56
N LYS A 47 0.23 -12.76 11.10
CA LYS A 47 0.71 -11.74 12.03
C LYS A 47 0.83 -10.37 11.37
N ALA A 48 1.41 -10.31 10.17
CA ALA A 48 1.54 -9.07 9.41
C ALA A 48 0.18 -8.45 9.06
N LEU A 49 -0.79 -9.26 8.63
CA LEU A 49 -2.14 -8.82 8.32
C LEU A 49 -2.92 -8.40 9.57
N HIS A 50 -2.74 -9.11 10.69
CA HIS A 50 -3.32 -8.72 11.95
C HIS A 50 -2.84 -7.32 12.32
N TRP A 51 -1.51 -7.13 12.45
CA TRP A 51 -0.91 -5.84 12.73
C TRP A 51 -1.41 -4.74 11.79
N PHE A 52 -1.43 -4.99 10.47
CA PHE A 52 -1.85 -4.00 9.48
C PHE A 52 -3.28 -3.49 9.68
N ARG A 53 -4.18 -4.36 10.15
CA ARG A 53 -5.63 -4.08 10.25
C ARG A 53 -6.10 -3.77 11.66
N THR A 54 -5.36 -4.19 12.69
CA THR A 54 -5.83 -4.14 14.08
C THR A 54 -4.95 -3.28 14.98
N GLU A 55 -3.66 -3.13 14.68
CA GLU A 55 -2.75 -2.37 15.54
C GLU A 55 -3.00 -0.87 15.37
N GLN A 56 -3.32 -0.19 16.47
CA GLN A 56 -3.48 1.26 16.48
C GLN A 56 -2.13 1.93 16.61
N LEU A 57 -1.70 2.62 15.56
CA LEU A 57 -0.42 3.29 15.54
C LEU A 57 -0.57 4.68 16.17
N SER A 58 -0.02 4.86 17.37
CA SER A 58 -0.07 6.15 18.09
C SER A 58 0.53 7.30 17.27
N ALA A 59 1.58 7.02 16.49
CA ALA A 59 2.20 7.98 15.56
C ALA A 59 1.27 8.47 14.44
N PHE A 60 0.16 7.78 14.19
CA PHE A 60 -0.83 8.09 13.15
C PHE A 60 -2.17 8.54 13.74
N GLY A 61 -2.17 9.02 14.99
CA GLY A 61 -3.39 9.44 15.67
C GLY A 61 -4.32 8.27 15.99
N HIS A 62 -3.76 7.14 16.44
CA HIS A 62 -4.49 5.90 16.76
C HIS A 62 -5.21 5.24 15.57
N LYS A 63 -4.81 5.57 14.35
CA LYS A 63 -5.25 4.88 13.14
C LYS A 63 -4.50 3.56 12.98
N THR A 64 -5.14 2.61 12.31
CA THR A 64 -4.47 1.40 11.84
C THR A 64 -3.57 1.70 10.65
N ALA A 65 -2.62 0.80 10.34
CA ALA A 65 -1.78 0.95 9.15
C ALA A 65 -2.63 1.03 7.87
N GLU A 66 -3.69 0.22 7.77
CA GLU A 66 -4.67 0.28 6.67
C GLU A 66 -5.29 1.68 6.52
N GLN A 67 -5.73 2.27 7.63
CA GLN A 67 -6.34 3.61 7.63
C GLN A 67 -5.32 4.71 7.30
N ALA A 68 -4.07 4.57 7.75
CA ALA A 68 -2.99 5.49 7.42
C ALA A 68 -2.64 5.43 5.92
N VAL A 69 -2.57 4.22 5.33
CA VAL A 69 -2.36 4.06 3.89
C VAL A 69 -3.54 4.60 3.08
N ALA A 70 -4.77 4.40 3.52
CA ALA A 70 -5.95 5.01 2.90
C ALA A 70 -5.93 6.54 2.94
N ALA A 71 -5.28 7.13 3.96
CA ALA A 71 -5.06 8.57 4.07
C ALA A 71 -3.85 9.09 3.26
N GLY A 72 -3.18 8.23 2.49
CA GLY A 72 -2.01 8.59 1.68
C GLY A 72 -0.69 8.64 2.44
N GLN A 73 -0.64 8.10 3.67
CA GLN A 73 0.54 8.11 4.54
C GLN A 73 1.34 6.79 4.47
N ALA A 74 1.36 6.15 3.29
CA ALA A 74 1.97 4.84 3.13
C ALA A 74 3.49 4.84 3.38
N ASP A 75 4.20 5.87 2.91
CA ASP A 75 5.64 6.02 3.11
C ASP A 75 6.00 6.17 4.60
N ASP A 76 5.20 6.90 5.37
CA ASP A 76 5.41 7.05 6.82
C ASP A 76 5.19 5.72 7.55
N VAL A 77 4.18 4.93 7.15
CA VAL A 77 3.94 3.58 7.71
C VAL A 77 5.13 2.67 7.43
N ILE A 78 5.66 2.68 6.20
CA ILE A 78 6.83 1.88 5.83
C ILE A 78 8.06 2.31 6.63
N ARG A 79 8.29 3.61 6.81
CA ARG A 79 9.38 4.13 7.66
C ARG A 79 9.26 3.70 9.12
N LEU A 80 8.05 3.64 9.66
CA LEU A 80 7.82 3.11 11.01
C LEU A 80 8.23 1.64 11.07
N ILE A 81 7.78 0.82 10.11
CA ILE A 81 8.12 -0.62 10.05
C ILE A 81 9.64 -0.83 9.95
N ASP A 82 10.32 -0.05 9.11
CA ASP A 82 11.77 -0.09 8.96
C ASP A 82 12.51 0.32 10.24
N SER A 83 12.01 1.34 10.93
CA SER A 83 12.55 1.79 12.23
C SER A 83 12.40 0.71 13.31
N LEU A 84 11.27 -0.01 13.33
CA LEU A 84 11.04 -1.14 14.24
C LEU A 84 11.98 -2.31 13.94
N HIS A 85 12.25 -2.58 12.66
CA HIS A 85 13.18 -3.63 12.25
C HIS A 85 14.64 -3.32 12.63
N THR A 86 15.07 -2.09 12.35
CA THR A 86 16.41 -1.61 12.66
C THR A 86 16.64 -1.56 14.17
N GLY A 87 15.65 -1.09 14.94
CA GLY A 87 15.71 -1.09 16.41
C GLY A 87 15.73 -2.49 17.03
N ALA A 88 15.12 -3.49 16.38
CA ALA A 88 15.12 -4.88 16.85
C ALA A 88 16.42 -5.63 16.49
N SER A 89 17.23 -5.11 15.58
CA SER A 89 18.47 -5.75 15.09
C SER A 89 19.75 -5.20 15.72
N GLY A 90 19.63 -4.21 16.61
CA GLY A 90 20.76 -3.54 17.30
C GLY A 90 20.98 -3.97 18.74
#